data_AF-A0A930B719-F1
#
_entry.id   AF-A0A930B719-F1
#
_cell.length_a   1.000
_cell.length_b   1.000
_cell.length_c   1.000
_cell.angle_alpha   90.00
_cell.angle_beta   90.00
_cell.angle_gamma   90.00
#
_symmetry.space_group_name_H-M   'P 1'
#
loop_
_entity.id
_entity.type
_entity.pdbx_description
1 polymer ?
#
loop_
_entity_poly.entity_id
_entity_poly.type
_entity_poly.pdbx_seq_one_letter_code
_entity_poly.pdbx_strand_id
1 'polypeptide(L)'
;MDILAMAVKLFTKNGMVASFMVLGLITFIAYKMGSLTKGRVHGSAIAIFLGLVLAYFGGSVTGGSKGIADIPLFAGMGLVGGAMFRDFAIVSTAFGADLREIKKIGLRGVASLFIGEFICLVAGIAVAYPLGYTSAVDLVTIGAGVATFVVGPVTGAALGASSEVIAISIAAGVVKSVLVMVVTPFVAKPLGINNPQSAMAFGGIMGTTSGT
;
A
#
# COMPACT_ATOMS: atom_id res chain seq x y z
N MET A 1 40.21 -9.01 -7.73
CA MET A 1 39.09 -8.87 -6.77
C MET A 1 37.84 -9.34 -7.49
N ASP A 2 37.13 -10.29 -6.90
CA ASP A 2 35.94 -10.90 -7.49
C ASP A 2 34.84 -9.86 -7.71
N ILE A 3 34.25 -9.81 -8.91
CA ILE A 3 33.19 -8.87 -9.29
C ILE A 3 32.03 -8.96 -8.31
N LEU A 4 31.75 -10.17 -7.80
CA LEU A 4 30.72 -10.41 -6.80
C LEU A 4 31.03 -9.70 -5.47
N ALA A 5 32.28 -9.77 -5.00
CA ALA A 5 32.70 -9.09 -3.78
C ALA A 5 32.64 -7.56 -3.91
N MET A 6 32.96 -7.04 -5.09
CA MET A 6 32.84 -5.61 -5.38
C MET A 6 31.38 -5.16 -5.40
N ALA A 7 30.49 -5.93 -6.03
CA ALA A 7 29.05 -5.66 -6.06
C ALA A 7 28.44 -5.67 -4.66
N VAL A 8 28.69 -6.71 -3.87
CA VAL A 8 28.21 -6.80 -2.48
C VAL A 8 28.66 -5.59 -1.66
N LYS A 9 29.95 -5.23 -1.73
CA LYS A 9 30.48 -4.07 -1.02
C LYS A 9 29.82 -2.76 -1.44
N LEU A 10 29.56 -2.57 -2.74
CA LEU A 10 28.97 -1.35 -3.28
C LEU A 10 27.49 -1.21 -2.90
N PHE A 11 26.74 -2.31 -2.92
CA PHE A 11 25.33 -2.36 -2.58
C PHE A 11 25.12 -2.20 -1.06
N THR A 12 25.93 -2.86 -0.24
CA THR A 12 25.85 -2.68 1.22
C THR A 12 26.23 -1.26 1.64
N LYS A 13 27.22 -0.64 0.98
CA LYS A 13 27.60 0.75 1.26
C LYS A 13 26.54 1.76 0.81
N ASN A 14 25.83 1.48 -0.29
CA ASN A 14 24.80 2.34 -0.87
C ASN A 14 23.41 1.71 -0.79
N GLY A 15 23.05 1.17 0.37
CA GLY A 15 21.84 0.34 0.54
C GLY A 15 20.55 1.01 0.04
N MET A 16 20.39 2.32 0.25
CA MET A 16 19.22 3.06 -0.22
C MET A 16 19.15 3.11 -1.76
N VAL A 17 20.26 3.43 -2.42
CA VAL A 17 20.32 3.48 -3.90
C VAL A 17 20.08 2.10 -4.50
N ALA A 18 20.69 1.07 -3.92
CA ALA A 18 20.45 -0.32 -4.32
C ALA A 18 18.97 -0.70 -4.17
N SER A 19 18.31 -0.26 -3.10
CA SER A 19 16.89 -0.50 -2.86
C SER A 19 15.99 0.18 -3.89
N PHE A 20 16.26 1.44 -4.25
CA PHE A 20 15.55 2.11 -5.33
C PHE A 20 15.75 1.44 -6.69
N MET A 21 16.96 0.95 -6.97
CA MET A 21 17.22 0.20 -8.20
C MET A 21 16.40 -1.10 -8.25
N VAL A 22 16.34 -1.85 -7.14
CA VAL A 22 15.52 -3.06 -7.01
C VAL A 22 14.03 -2.76 -7.14
N LEU A 23 13.53 -1.72 -6.46
CA LEU A 23 12.15 -1.27 -6.58
C LEU A 23 11.80 -0.84 -8.02
N GLY A 24 12.70 -0.12 -8.68
CA GLY A 24 12.54 0.28 -10.08
C GLY A 24 12.47 -0.93 -11.01
N LEU A 25 13.29 -1.96 -10.77
CA LEU A 25 13.26 -3.20 -11.53
C LEU A 25 11.97 -3.99 -11.30
N ILE A 26 11.53 -4.14 -10.05
CA ILE A 26 10.25 -4.80 -9.70
C ILE A 26 9.10 -4.09 -10.40
N THR A 27 9.07 -2.76 -10.32
CA THR A 27 8.02 -1.93 -10.94
C THR A 27 8.04 -2.08 -12.46
N PHE A 28 9.23 -2.01 -13.08
CA PHE A 28 9.39 -2.20 -14.52
C PHE A 28 8.87 -3.56 -15.00
N ILE A 29 9.27 -4.65 -14.33
CA ILE A 29 8.80 -6.00 -14.65
C ILE A 29 7.29 -6.10 -14.46
N ALA A 30 6.77 -5.58 -13.34
CA ALA A 30 5.35 -5.64 -13.01
C ALA A 30 4.48 -4.91 -14.04
N TYR A 31 4.86 -3.70 -14.47
CA TYR A 31 4.13 -2.96 -15.50
C TYR A 31 4.26 -3.58 -16.88
N LYS A 32 5.42 -4.15 -17.23
CA LYS A 32 5.59 -4.91 -18.48
C LYS A 32 4.68 -6.15 -18.51
N MET A 33 4.60 -6.88 -17.40
CA MET A 33 3.69 -8.01 -17.24
C MET A 33 2.22 -7.58 -17.27
N GLY A 34 1.87 -6.49 -16.58
CA GLY A 34 0.52 -5.93 -16.60
C GLY A 34 0.06 -5.55 -18.01
N SER A 35 0.96 -4.98 -18.83
CA SER A 35 0.69 -4.65 -20.23
C SER A 35 0.32 -5.89 -21.07
N LEU A 36 0.96 -7.05 -20.81
CA LEU A 36 0.63 -8.32 -21.48
C LEU A 36 -0.80 -8.81 -21.17
N THR A 37 -1.39 -8.37 -20.05
CA THR A 37 -2.76 -8.72 -19.67
C THR A 37 -3.83 -7.85 -20.33
N LYS A 38 -3.46 -6.98 -21.30
CA LYS A 38 -4.35 -6.02 -21.97
C LYS A 38 -5.12 -5.12 -20.99
N GLY A 39 -4.47 -4.75 -19.88
CA GLY A 39 -5.05 -3.85 -18.88
C GLY A 39 -6.03 -4.48 -17.89
N ARG A 40 -6.16 -5.83 -17.87
CA ARG A 40 -7.02 -6.51 -16.89
C ARG A 40 -6.40 -6.57 -15.49
N VAL A 41 -5.08 -6.64 -15.40
CA VAL A 41 -4.34 -6.65 -14.12
C VAL A 41 -3.49 -5.38 -14.03
N HIS A 42 -3.71 -4.60 -12.98
CA HIS A 42 -2.95 -3.38 -12.74
C HIS A 42 -1.50 -3.70 -12.37
N GLY A 43 -0.52 -2.98 -12.95
CA GLY A 43 0.90 -3.23 -12.71
C GLY A 43 1.30 -3.13 -11.24
N SER A 44 0.68 -2.22 -10.48
CA SER A 44 0.89 -2.08 -9.04
C SER A 44 0.49 -3.33 -8.25
N ALA A 45 -0.59 -4.03 -8.61
CA ALA A 45 -1.00 -5.27 -7.95
C ALA A 45 0.05 -6.37 -8.14
N ILE A 46 0.65 -6.46 -9.33
CA ILE A 46 1.75 -7.39 -9.62
C ILE A 46 3.01 -7.00 -8.82
N ALA A 47 3.32 -5.70 -8.74
CA ALA A 47 4.48 -5.22 -7.99
C ALA A 47 4.36 -5.54 -6.48
N ILE A 48 3.17 -5.32 -5.90
CA ILE A 48 2.86 -5.68 -4.50
C ILE A 48 3.05 -7.19 -4.30
N PHE A 49 2.50 -8.00 -5.19
CA PHE A 49 2.64 -9.46 -5.11
C PHE A 49 4.11 -9.91 -5.18
N LEU A 50 4.90 -9.38 -6.13
CA LEU A 50 6.33 -9.67 -6.22
C LEU A 50 7.09 -9.23 -4.96
N GLY A 51 6.74 -8.07 -4.39
CA GLY A 51 7.31 -7.59 -3.13
C GLY A 51 7.02 -8.53 -1.96
N LEU A 52 5.79 -9.04 -1.85
CA LEU A 52 5.41 -10.02 -0.83
C LEU A 52 6.15 -11.35 -1.00
N VAL A 53 6.31 -11.85 -2.23
CA VAL A 53 7.10 -13.05 -2.52
C VAL A 53 8.56 -12.87 -2.10
N LEU A 54 9.16 -11.72 -2.40
CA LEU A 54 10.53 -11.41 -1.98
C LEU A 54 10.65 -11.29 -0.46
N ALA A 55 9.67 -10.68 0.21
CA ALA A 55 9.64 -10.58 1.66
C ALA A 55 9.55 -11.97 2.32
N TYR A 56 8.67 -12.84 1.82
CA TYR A 56 8.55 -14.22 2.29
C TYR A 56 9.85 -15.00 2.10
N PHE A 57 10.46 -14.92 0.91
CA PHE A 57 11.73 -15.58 0.63
C PHE A 57 12.83 -15.09 1.58
N GLY A 58 12.98 -13.77 1.73
CA GLY A 58 13.94 -13.17 2.65
C GLY A 58 13.77 -13.65 4.10
N GLY A 59 12.54 -13.69 4.60
CA GLY A 59 12.24 -14.21 5.94
C GLY A 59 12.54 -15.71 6.07
N SER A 60 12.14 -16.52 5.08
CA SER A 60 12.35 -17.97 5.11
C SER A 60 13.82 -18.39 5.09
N VAL A 61 14.67 -17.67 4.34
CA VAL A 61 16.10 -17.99 4.20
C VAL A 61 16.90 -17.51 5.40
N THR A 62 16.54 -16.37 5.99
CA THR A 62 17.27 -15.77 7.11
C THR A 62 16.75 -16.20 8.47
N GLY A 63 15.50 -16.70 8.56
CA GLY A 63 14.79 -16.91 9.81
C GLY A 63 14.43 -15.61 10.54
N GLY A 64 14.63 -14.45 9.90
CA GLY A 64 14.37 -13.14 10.46
C GLY A 64 12.93 -12.65 10.29
N SER A 65 12.64 -11.48 10.86
CA SER A 65 11.30 -10.88 10.92
C SER A 65 11.14 -9.61 10.05
N LYS A 66 12.18 -9.20 9.32
CA LYS A 66 12.20 -8.01 8.45
C LYS A 66 12.17 -8.36 6.96
N GLY A 67 11.93 -9.63 6.63
CA GLY A 67 11.74 -10.11 5.26
C GLY A 67 13.02 -9.97 4.44
N ILE A 68 12.94 -9.36 3.25
CA ILE A 68 14.11 -9.20 2.38
C ILE A 68 15.20 -8.32 3.00
N ALA A 69 14.84 -7.43 3.93
CA ALA A 69 15.79 -6.55 4.61
C ALA A 69 16.71 -7.28 5.60
N ASP A 70 16.40 -8.53 5.97
CA ASP A 70 17.30 -9.36 6.79
C ASP A 70 18.52 -9.85 5.99
N ILE A 71 18.45 -9.82 4.65
CA ILE A 71 19.61 -10.13 3.81
C ILE A 71 20.52 -8.89 3.75
N PRO A 72 21.82 -8.98 4.09
CA PRO A 72 22.72 -7.82 4.16
C PRO A 72 22.81 -7.01 2.85
N LEU A 73 22.64 -7.66 1.71
CA LEU A 73 22.61 -7.01 0.39
C LEU A 73 21.39 -6.09 0.20
N PHE A 74 20.27 -6.42 0.84
CA PHE A 74 18.99 -5.75 0.70
C PHE A 74 18.56 -5.00 1.98
N ALA A 75 19.46 -4.84 2.96
CA ALA A 75 19.16 -4.16 4.22
C ALA A 75 18.58 -2.74 4.04
N GLY A 76 18.97 -2.06 2.96
CA GLY A 76 18.41 -0.75 2.59
C GLY A 76 16.90 -0.76 2.32
N MET A 77 16.30 -1.93 2.00
CA MET A 77 14.85 -2.06 1.78
C MET A 77 14.08 -1.74 3.06
N GLY A 78 14.65 -2.00 4.23
CA GLY A 78 14.07 -1.61 5.51
C GLY A 78 14.01 -0.09 5.69
N LEU A 79 14.96 0.65 5.10
CA LEU A 79 14.91 2.12 5.11
C LEU A 79 13.83 2.63 4.16
N VAL A 80 13.75 2.10 2.94
CA VAL A 80 12.76 2.53 1.94
C VAL A 80 11.33 2.12 2.31
N GLY A 81 11.15 1.01 3.01
CA GLY A 81 9.87 0.59 3.58
C GLY A 81 9.53 1.22 4.94
N GLY A 82 10.43 2.05 5.50
CA GLY A 82 10.28 2.63 6.82
C GLY A 82 9.35 3.84 6.87
N ALA A 83 9.12 4.36 8.09
CA ALA A 83 8.24 5.49 8.34
C ALA A 83 8.60 6.74 7.51
N MET A 84 9.89 7.06 7.36
CA MET A 84 10.32 8.25 6.61
C MET A 84 9.86 8.24 5.15
N PHE A 85 10.03 7.12 4.44
CA PHE A 85 9.66 7.03 3.03
C PHE A 85 8.17 6.86 2.82
N ARG A 86 7.47 6.21 3.77
CA ARG A 86 6.01 6.22 3.83
C ARG A 86 5.49 7.65 3.92
N ASP A 87 5.98 8.44 4.87
CA ASP A 87 5.52 9.81 5.09
C ASP A 87 5.89 10.72 3.90
N PHE A 88 7.08 10.53 3.30
CA PHE A 88 7.44 11.17 2.04
C PHE A 88 6.47 10.83 0.91
N ALA A 89 6.07 9.56 0.75
CA ALA A 89 5.14 9.13 -0.27
C ALA A 89 3.74 9.74 -0.08
N ILE A 90 3.28 9.89 1.17
CA ILE A 90 2.02 10.59 1.50
C ILE A 90 2.09 12.03 1.02
N VAL A 91 3.13 12.76 1.43
CA VAL A 91 3.31 14.17 1.09
C VAL A 91 3.45 14.34 -0.43
N SER A 92 4.26 13.50 -1.07
CA SER A 92 4.44 13.52 -2.53
C SER A 92 3.13 13.26 -3.28
N THR A 93 2.27 12.36 -2.78
CA THR A 93 0.94 12.11 -3.36
C THR A 93 0.04 13.32 -3.21
N ALA A 94 0.06 13.99 -2.06
CA ALA A 94 -0.71 15.21 -1.82
C ALA A 94 -0.30 16.35 -2.77
N PHE A 95 0.99 16.51 -3.06
CA PHE A 95 1.48 17.48 -4.04
C PHE A 95 1.05 17.17 -5.48
N GLY A 96 0.71 15.92 -5.80
CA GLY A 96 0.21 15.51 -7.11
C GLY A 96 -1.28 15.79 -7.34
N ALA A 97 -2.02 16.23 -6.33
CA ALA A 97 -3.47 16.43 -6.42
C ALA A 97 -3.84 17.73 -7.18
N ASP A 98 -4.75 17.63 -8.17
CA ASP A 98 -5.26 18.83 -8.88
C ASP A 98 -6.37 19.50 -8.05
N LEU A 99 -6.01 20.63 -7.43
CA LEU A 99 -6.91 21.44 -6.61
C LEU A 99 -8.15 21.92 -7.39
N ARG A 100 -8.07 22.08 -8.72
CA ARG A 100 -9.21 22.51 -9.53
C ARG A 100 -10.27 21.41 -9.60
N GLU A 101 -9.85 20.15 -9.75
CA GLU A 101 -10.76 19.01 -9.78
C GLU A 101 -11.40 18.75 -8.41
N ILE A 102 -10.61 18.85 -7.33
CA ILE A 102 -11.14 18.78 -5.95
C ILE A 102 -12.19 19.88 -5.72
N LYS A 103 -11.90 21.11 -6.16
CA LYS A 103 -12.85 22.24 -6.01
C LYS A 103 -14.12 22.06 -6.84
N LYS A 104 -14.03 21.46 -8.04
CA LYS A 104 -15.19 21.15 -8.89
C LYS A 104 -16.12 20.13 -8.25
N ILE A 105 -15.56 19.13 -7.60
CA ILE A 105 -16.33 18.11 -6.87
C ILE A 105 -17.00 18.68 -5.62
N GLY A 106 -16.33 19.63 -4.97
CA GLY A 106 -16.83 20.35 -3.81
C GLY A 106 -17.26 19.43 -2.67
N LEU A 107 -18.41 19.76 -2.06
CA LEU A 107 -18.91 19.07 -0.87
C LEU A 107 -19.18 17.58 -1.09
N ARG A 108 -19.53 17.17 -2.32
CA ARG A 108 -19.88 15.78 -2.62
C ARG A 108 -18.69 14.84 -2.43
N GLY A 109 -17.50 15.25 -2.85
CA GLY A 109 -16.29 14.44 -2.68
C GLY A 109 -15.77 14.43 -1.26
N VAL A 110 -15.90 15.56 -0.55
CA VAL A 110 -15.59 15.60 0.88
C VAL A 110 -16.52 14.66 1.65
N ALA A 111 -17.83 14.75 1.42
CA ALA A 111 -18.80 13.86 2.05
C ALA A 111 -18.54 12.39 1.69
N SER A 112 -18.24 12.08 0.42
CA SER A 112 -17.97 10.71 -0.01
C SER A 112 -16.72 10.13 0.65
N LEU A 113 -15.67 10.95 0.86
CA LEU A 113 -14.46 10.55 1.59
C LEU A 113 -14.76 10.24 3.06
N PHE A 114 -15.43 11.15 3.78
CA PHE A 114 -15.76 10.92 5.19
C PHE A 114 -16.66 9.70 5.39
N ILE A 115 -17.66 9.52 4.53
CA ILE A 115 -18.56 8.37 4.59
C ILE A 115 -17.80 7.08 4.26
N GLY A 116 -17.00 7.08 3.19
CA GLY A 116 -16.20 5.92 2.78
C GLY A 116 -15.21 5.49 3.85
N GLU A 117 -14.46 6.44 4.41
CA GLU A 117 -13.48 6.18 5.47
C GLU A 117 -14.16 5.63 6.73
N PHE A 118 -15.30 6.22 7.14
CA PHE A 118 -16.05 5.75 8.29
C PHE A 118 -16.60 4.34 8.08
N ILE A 119 -17.16 4.04 6.91
CA ILE A 119 -17.64 2.69 6.58
C ILE A 119 -16.48 1.69 6.61
N CYS A 120 -15.34 2.03 6.02
CA CYS A 120 -14.17 1.15 6.01
C CYS A 120 -13.63 0.90 7.43
N LEU A 121 -13.57 1.95 8.26
CA LEU A 121 -13.17 1.85 9.66
C LEU A 121 -14.08 0.89 10.43
N VAL A 122 -15.39 1.10 10.35
CA VAL A 122 -16.39 0.26 11.02
C VAL A 122 -16.33 -1.17 10.50
N ALA A 123 -16.19 -1.38 9.19
CA ALA A 123 -16.05 -2.71 8.60
C ALA A 123 -14.80 -3.43 9.12
N GLY A 124 -13.66 -2.73 9.21
CA GLY A 124 -12.44 -3.29 9.77
C GLY A 124 -12.58 -3.67 11.24
N ILE A 125 -13.21 -2.83 12.06
CA ILE A 125 -13.53 -3.14 13.46
C ILE A 125 -14.47 -4.34 13.56
N ALA A 126 -15.52 -4.39 12.74
CA ALA A 126 -16.50 -5.46 12.72
C ALA A 126 -15.89 -6.82 12.35
N VAL A 127 -14.82 -6.83 11.53
CA VAL A 127 -14.07 -8.05 11.21
C VAL A 127 -13.03 -8.37 12.29
N ALA A 128 -12.32 -7.37 12.82
CA ALA A 128 -11.26 -7.58 13.80
C ALA A 128 -11.80 -8.08 15.16
N TYR A 129 -12.96 -7.58 15.60
CA TYR A 129 -13.57 -7.93 16.87
C TYR A 129 -13.86 -9.44 17.05
N PRO A 130 -14.59 -10.11 16.12
CA PRO A 130 -14.82 -11.55 16.23
C PRO A 130 -13.54 -12.39 16.04
N LEU A 131 -12.47 -11.82 15.50
CA LEU A 131 -11.15 -12.47 15.37
C LEU A 131 -10.31 -12.36 16.66
N GLY A 132 -10.83 -11.75 17.72
CA GLY A 132 -10.20 -11.71 19.05
C GLY A 132 -9.49 -10.40 19.38
N TYR A 133 -9.48 -9.41 18.48
CA TYR A 133 -8.96 -8.06 18.78
C TYR A 133 -10.03 -7.27 19.52
N THR A 134 -9.84 -7.04 20.82
CA THR A 134 -10.85 -6.37 21.66
C THR A 134 -10.42 -5.01 22.17
N SER A 135 -9.11 -4.72 22.16
CA SER A 135 -8.61 -3.43 22.62
C SER A 135 -8.95 -2.32 21.63
N ALA A 136 -9.24 -1.12 22.15
CA ALA A 136 -9.52 0.03 21.30
C ALA A 136 -8.35 0.36 20.36
N VAL A 137 -7.10 0.18 20.84
CA VAL A 137 -5.89 0.40 20.06
C VAL A 137 -5.83 -0.56 18.87
N ASP A 138 -6.10 -1.85 19.09
CA ASP A 138 -6.03 -2.85 18.02
C ASP A 138 -7.13 -2.65 16.98
N LEU A 139 -8.37 -2.46 17.47
CA LEU A 139 -9.54 -2.26 16.62
C LEU A 139 -9.40 -1.01 15.75
N VAL A 140 -8.99 0.12 16.34
CA VAL A 140 -8.80 1.37 15.60
C VAL A 140 -7.62 1.27 14.65
N THR A 141 -6.53 0.58 15.01
CA THR A 141 -5.37 0.39 14.12
C THR A 141 -5.73 -0.46 12.91
N ILE A 142 -6.40 -1.61 13.11
CA ILE A 142 -6.82 -2.48 12.01
C ILE A 142 -7.87 -1.78 11.15
N GLY A 143 -8.86 -1.14 11.77
CA GLY A 143 -9.89 -0.39 11.06
C GLY A 143 -9.30 0.75 10.23
N ALA A 144 -8.33 1.50 10.76
CA ALA A 144 -7.59 2.53 10.03
C ALA A 144 -6.81 1.95 8.84
N GLY A 145 -6.24 0.74 8.99
CA GLY A 145 -5.59 0.02 7.90
C GLY A 145 -6.55 -0.39 6.78
N VAL A 146 -7.75 -0.87 7.15
CA VAL A 146 -8.82 -1.17 6.19
C VAL A 146 -9.30 0.10 5.48
N ALA A 147 -9.33 1.23 6.18
CA ALA A 147 -9.67 2.52 5.62
C ALA A 147 -8.61 2.95 4.59
N THR A 148 -7.32 2.95 4.97
CA THR A 148 -6.19 2.98 4.02
C THR A 148 -4.97 2.23 4.57
N PHE A 149 -4.24 1.50 3.72
CA PHE A 149 -3.05 0.74 4.16
C PHE A 149 -1.90 1.61 4.69
N VAL A 150 -1.98 2.93 4.49
CA VAL A 150 -0.98 3.90 4.96
C VAL A 150 -1.37 4.49 6.33
N VAL A 151 -2.65 4.71 6.59
CA VAL A 151 -3.11 5.30 7.87
C VAL A 151 -3.02 4.28 9.00
N GLY A 152 -3.30 2.99 8.74
CA GLY A 152 -3.12 1.90 9.71
C GLY A 152 -1.80 1.97 10.50
N PRO A 153 -0.62 1.93 9.84
CA PRO A 153 0.66 1.99 10.54
C PRO A 153 0.98 3.35 11.17
N VAL A 154 0.38 4.46 10.71
CA VAL A 154 0.52 5.77 11.35
C VAL A 154 -0.27 5.80 12.66
N THR A 155 -1.53 5.36 12.62
CA THR A 155 -2.40 5.25 13.78
C THR A 155 -1.86 4.28 14.81
N GLY A 156 -1.44 3.09 14.38
CA GLY A 156 -0.87 2.09 15.29
C GLY A 156 0.41 2.57 15.96
N ALA A 157 1.31 3.21 15.21
CA ALA A 157 2.52 3.78 15.79
C ALA A 157 2.21 4.90 16.80
N ALA A 158 1.23 5.77 16.50
CA ALA A 158 0.83 6.85 17.38
C ALA A 158 0.14 6.37 18.67
N LEU A 159 -0.62 5.27 18.59
CA LEU A 159 -1.35 4.69 19.72
C LEU A 159 -0.56 3.63 20.51
N GLY A 160 0.63 3.23 20.02
CA GLY A 160 1.44 2.19 20.66
C GLY A 160 0.92 0.76 20.41
N ALA A 161 0.28 0.51 19.26
CA ALA A 161 -0.15 -0.81 18.84
C ALA A 161 1.05 -1.76 18.65
N SER A 162 0.82 -3.06 18.80
CA SER A 162 1.86 -4.06 18.55
C SER A 162 2.28 -4.07 17.08
N SER A 163 3.52 -4.50 16.80
CA SER A 163 4.01 -4.64 15.43
C SER A 163 3.17 -5.62 14.61
N GLU A 164 2.59 -6.64 15.24
CA GLU A 164 1.69 -7.60 14.60
C GLU A 164 0.40 -6.93 14.14
N VAL A 165 -0.22 -6.13 15.00
CA VAL A 165 -1.44 -5.38 14.69
C VAL A 165 -1.18 -4.35 13.59
N ILE A 166 -0.04 -3.67 13.63
CA ILE A 166 0.39 -2.77 12.56
C ILE A 166 0.55 -3.54 11.24
N ALA A 167 1.20 -4.70 11.25
CA ALA A 167 1.37 -5.53 10.06
C ALA A 167 0.03 -5.99 9.48
N ILE A 168 -0.91 -6.40 10.33
CA ILE A 168 -2.27 -6.79 9.93
C ILE A 168 -3.02 -5.60 9.32
N SER A 169 -2.88 -4.40 9.89
CA SER A 169 -3.52 -3.20 9.37
C SER A 169 -3.06 -2.89 7.93
N ILE A 170 -1.76 -3.03 7.65
CA ILE A 170 -1.18 -2.85 6.30
C ILE A 170 -1.74 -3.91 5.37
N ALA A 171 -1.70 -5.18 5.79
CA ALA A 171 -2.18 -6.30 4.99
C ALA A 171 -3.67 -6.15 4.61
N ALA A 172 -4.52 -5.78 5.56
CA ALA A 172 -5.95 -5.59 5.34
C ALA A 172 -6.23 -4.49 4.30
N GLY A 173 -5.54 -3.34 4.42
CA GLY A 173 -5.66 -2.25 3.45
C GLY A 173 -5.13 -2.63 2.06
N VAL A 174 -3.99 -3.33 2.00
CA VAL A 174 -3.41 -3.79 0.73
C VAL A 174 -4.34 -4.76 0.00
N VAL A 175 -4.92 -5.73 0.72
CA VAL A 175 -5.90 -6.67 0.17
C VAL A 175 -7.10 -5.91 -0.38
N LYS A 176 -7.65 -4.94 0.37
CA LYS A 176 -8.73 -4.08 -0.12
C LYS A 176 -8.33 -3.37 -1.41
N SER A 177 -7.18 -2.68 -1.43
CA SER A 177 -6.75 -1.92 -2.61
C SER A 177 -6.56 -2.81 -3.84
N VAL A 178 -5.97 -4.00 -3.69
CA VAL A 178 -5.80 -4.95 -4.80
C VAL A 178 -7.17 -5.43 -5.30
N LEU A 179 -8.11 -5.75 -4.40
CA LEU A 179 -9.47 -6.12 -4.78
C LEU A 179 -10.16 -5.00 -5.57
N VAL A 180 -10.06 -3.74 -5.12
CA VAL A 180 -10.63 -2.61 -5.84
C VAL A 180 -10.00 -2.46 -7.22
N MET A 181 -8.67 -2.53 -7.35
CA MET A 181 -7.98 -2.46 -8.64
C MET A 181 -8.43 -3.54 -9.62
N VAL A 182 -8.64 -4.77 -9.13
CA VAL A 182 -9.02 -5.91 -9.95
C VAL A 182 -10.51 -5.86 -10.31
N VAL A 183 -11.38 -5.48 -9.37
CA VAL A 183 -12.85 -5.54 -9.56
C VAL A 183 -13.38 -4.31 -10.30
N THR A 184 -12.84 -3.12 -10.05
CA THR A 184 -13.36 -1.85 -10.60
C THR A 184 -13.54 -1.87 -12.12
N PRO A 185 -12.60 -2.38 -12.94
CA PRO A 185 -12.80 -2.45 -14.39
C PRO A 185 -14.05 -3.22 -14.84
N PHE A 186 -14.50 -4.20 -14.04
CA PHE A 186 -15.68 -5.02 -14.36
C PHE A 186 -16.99 -4.36 -13.91
N VAL A 187 -16.94 -3.55 -12.86
CA VAL A 187 -18.14 -2.90 -12.27
C VAL A 187 -18.26 -1.41 -12.64
N ALA A 188 -17.26 -0.82 -13.29
CA ALA A 188 -17.25 0.61 -13.62
C ALA A 188 -18.46 1.06 -14.45
N LYS A 189 -18.86 0.29 -15.46
CA LYS A 189 -20.03 0.60 -16.30
C LYS A 189 -21.35 0.51 -15.50
N PRO A 190 -21.67 -0.60 -14.80
CA PRO A 190 -22.85 -0.68 -13.94
C PRO A 190 -22.92 0.41 -12.87
N LEU A 191 -21.79 0.81 -12.30
CA LEU A 191 -21.72 1.84 -11.25
C LEU A 191 -21.72 3.28 -11.79
N GLY A 192 -21.79 3.47 -13.11
CA GLY A 192 -21.83 4.80 -13.72
C GLY A 192 -20.53 5.58 -13.59
N ILE A 193 -19.40 4.91 -13.41
CA ILE A 193 -18.07 5.53 -13.35
C ILE A 193 -17.65 5.87 -14.79
N ASN A 194 -18.09 7.02 -15.28
CA ASN A 194 -17.94 7.43 -16.68
C ASN A 194 -17.31 8.81 -16.86
N ASN A 195 -16.97 9.50 -15.78
CA ASN A 195 -16.34 10.82 -15.80
C ASN A 195 -15.43 11.03 -14.57
N PRO A 196 -14.50 12.02 -14.62
CA PRO A 196 -13.57 12.27 -13.53
C PRO A 196 -14.22 12.53 -12.16
N GLN A 197 -15.42 13.12 -12.12
CA GLN A 197 -16.13 13.39 -10.87
C GLN A 197 -16.67 12.11 -10.24
N SER A 198 -17.32 11.26 -11.04
CA SER A 198 -17.81 9.96 -10.59
C SER A 198 -16.67 9.04 -10.12
N ALA A 199 -15.53 9.08 -10.82
CA ALA A 199 -14.34 8.32 -10.47
C ALA A 199 -13.73 8.79 -9.13
N MET A 200 -13.58 10.11 -8.94
CA MET A 200 -13.09 10.65 -7.67
C MET A 200 -14.05 10.38 -6.51
N ALA A 201 -15.37 10.47 -6.71
CA ALA A 201 -16.34 10.13 -5.67
C ALA A 201 -16.29 8.63 -5.31
N PHE A 202 -16.20 7.76 -6.32
CA PHE A 202 -16.01 6.32 -6.10
C PHE A 202 -14.71 6.01 -5.36
N GLY A 203 -13.59 6.60 -5.79
CA GLY A 203 -12.30 6.45 -5.11
C GLY A 203 -12.35 6.94 -3.67
N GLY A 204 -13.10 8.02 -3.40
CA GLY A 204 -13.35 8.50 -2.06
C GLY A 204 -14.14 7.52 -1.19
N ILE A 205 -15.20 6.91 -1.74
CA ILE A 205 -15.98 5.88 -1.03
C ILE A 205 -15.14 4.63 -0.77
N MET A 206 -14.33 4.20 -1.75
CA MET A 206 -13.48 3.03 -1.62
C MET A 206 -12.24 3.27 -0.76
N GLY A 207 -11.97 4.52 -0.36
CA GLY A 207 -10.75 4.90 0.37
C GLY A 207 -9.48 4.59 -0.42
N THR A 208 -9.52 4.70 -1.75
CA THR A 208 -8.37 4.45 -2.61
C THR A 208 -8.49 5.16 -3.96
N THR A 209 -7.38 5.68 -4.45
CA THR A 209 -7.24 6.23 -5.81
C THR A 209 -6.91 5.16 -6.85
N SER A 210 -6.93 3.89 -6.45
CA SER A 210 -6.46 2.77 -7.26
C SER A 210 -7.60 2.12 -8.04
N GLY A 211 -7.53 2.14 -9.38
CA GLY A 211 -8.53 1.53 -10.26
C GLY A 211 -9.50 2.51 -10.94
N THR A 212 -9.33 3.81 -10.70
CA THR A 212 -9.96 4.93 -11.42
C THR A 212 -8.99 5.52 -12.44
#